data_AF-A0A9E3Q7U4-F1
#
_entry.id   AF-A0A9E3Q7U4-F1
#
_cell.length_a   1.000
_cell.length_b   1.000
_cell.length_c   1.000
_cell.angle_alpha   90.00
_cell.angle_beta   90.00
_cell.angle_gamma   90.00
#
_symmetry.space_group_name_H-M   'P 1'
#
loop_
_entity.id
_entity.type
_entity.pdbx_description
1 polymer ?
#
loop_
_entity_poly.entity_id
_entity_poly.type
_entity_poly.pdbx_seq_one_letter_code
_entity_poly.pdbx_strand_id
1 'polypeptide(L)'
;MSWYSFRPYVSVAQRRREAEQTARKMAGKGTPLNPVVVVGRTIACTFWGESWCDNLEAYSDYANRLPRGRTYVRNGSVIDLQVGTGTVRALVQGSSLYRIEIGIAALLPEIRRVGLSRARSSASTPSGCVGCRKAGSCARSTQYSWS
;
A
#
# COMPACT_ATOMS: atom_id res chain seq x y z
N MET A 1 -27.20 32.94 7.68
CA MET A 1 -26.10 32.35 6.87
C MET A 1 -25.67 31.05 7.53
N SER A 2 -26.03 29.90 6.95
CA SER A 2 -25.69 28.58 7.49
C SER A 2 -24.33 28.14 6.94
N TRP A 3 -23.33 28.05 7.82
CA TRP A 3 -21.95 27.66 7.51
C TRP A 3 -21.70 26.15 7.70
N TYR A 4 -22.74 25.32 7.65
CA TYR A 4 -22.63 23.86 7.85
C TYR A 4 -23.33 23.10 6.72
N SER A 5 -22.74 23.09 5.53
CA SER A 5 -23.17 22.17 4.47
C SER A 5 -22.46 20.83 4.65
N PHE A 6 -23.20 19.81 5.07
CA PHE A 6 -22.71 18.43 5.09
C PHE A 6 -22.50 17.98 3.64
N ARG A 7 -21.30 17.49 3.30
CA ARG A 7 -21.04 16.98 1.94
C ARG A 7 -21.93 15.76 1.71
N PRO A 8 -22.64 15.67 0.56
CA PRO A 8 -23.49 14.53 0.27
C PRO A 8 -22.66 13.25 0.23
N TYR A 9 -23.25 12.15 0.69
CA TYR A 9 -22.61 10.84 0.68
C TYR A 9 -22.30 10.42 -0.76
N VAL A 10 -21.04 10.07 -1.02
CA VAL A 10 -20.58 9.56 -2.32
C VAL A 10 -20.42 8.05 -2.22
N SER A 11 -21.12 7.31 -3.07
CA SER A 11 -21.03 5.84 -3.11
C SER A 11 -19.65 5.36 -3.53
N VAL A 12 -19.25 4.17 -3.07
CA VAL A 12 -17.97 3.56 -3.43
C VAL A 12 -17.85 3.33 -4.94
N ALA A 13 -18.95 2.95 -5.60
CA ALA A 13 -18.99 2.75 -7.05
C ALA A 13 -18.75 4.07 -7.81
N GLN A 14 -19.25 5.19 -7.30
CA GLN A 14 -18.96 6.50 -7.87
C GLN A 14 -17.48 6.86 -7.70
N ARG A 15 -16.90 6.66 -6.51
CA ARG A 15 -15.46 6.92 -6.25
C ARG A 15 -14.55 6.10 -7.17
N ARG A 16 -14.90 4.83 -7.42
CA ARG A 16 -14.19 3.97 -8.37
C ARG A 16 -14.20 4.54 -9.78
N ARG A 17 -15.38 4.92 -10.27
CA ARG A 17 -15.53 5.54 -11.59
C ARG A 17 -14.73 6.84 -11.72
N GLU A 18 -14.75 7.69 -10.69
CA GLU A 18 -13.97 8.93 -10.66
C GLU A 18 -12.45 8.67 -10.66
N ALA A 19 -11.98 7.68 -9.88
CA ALA A 19 -10.59 7.26 -9.86
C ALA A 19 -10.15 6.70 -11.22
N GLU A 20 -10.95 5.83 -11.84
CA GLU A 20 -10.71 5.28 -13.17
C GLU A 20 -10.70 6.36 -14.27
N GLN A 21 -11.64 7.31 -14.23
CA GLN A 21 -11.66 8.43 -15.17
C GLN A 21 -10.42 9.31 -15.02
N THR A 22 -10.00 9.57 -13.77
CA THR A 22 -8.80 10.36 -13.50
C THR A 22 -7.54 9.63 -13.96
N ALA A 23 -7.46 8.32 -13.70
CA ALA A 23 -6.39 7.45 -14.19
C ALA A 23 -6.32 7.46 -15.72
N ARG A 24 -7.46 7.29 -16.42
CA ARG A 24 -7.54 7.36 -17.89
C ARG A 24 -7.11 8.71 -18.44
N LYS A 25 -7.56 9.81 -17.82
CA LYS A 25 -7.15 11.18 -18.20
C LYS A 25 -5.65 11.40 -18.07
N MET A 26 -5.01 10.81 -17.06
CA MET A 26 -3.56 10.92 -16.87
C MET A 26 -2.78 9.94 -17.75
N ALA A 27 -3.30 8.74 -17.99
CA ALA A 27 -2.72 7.80 -18.94
C ALA A 27 -2.69 8.40 -20.36
N GLY A 28 -3.76 9.10 -20.78
CA GLY A 28 -3.79 9.83 -22.04
C GLY A 28 -2.80 11.00 -22.13
N LYS A 29 -2.26 11.46 -20.98
CA LYS A 29 -1.19 12.48 -20.91
C LYS A 29 0.22 11.86 -20.86
N GLY A 30 0.34 10.54 -20.96
CA GLY A 30 1.62 9.83 -20.96
C GLY A 30 2.27 9.65 -19.59
N THR A 31 1.53 9.85 -18.48
CA THR A 31 2.06 9.53 -17.15
C THR A 31 1.94 8.02 -16.89
N PRO A 32 3.03 7.29 -16.63
CA PRO A 32 2.95 5.90 -16.20
C PRO A 32 2.31 5.86 -14.81
N LEU A 33 1.20 5.13 -14.68
CA LEU A 33 0.49 4.95 -13.42
C LEU A 33 0.62 3.51 -12.97
N ASN A 34 0.90 3.29 -11.70
CA ASN A 34 0.92 1.98 -11.06
C ASN A 34 -0.23 1.86 -10.05
N PRO A 35 -1.45 1.56 -10.50
CA PRO A 35 -2.61 1.46 -9.62
C PRO A 35 -2.51 0.22 -8.73
N VAL A 36 -2.89 0.37 -7.46
CA VAL A 36 -2.89 -0.74 -6.50
C VAL A 36 -4.21 -1.50 -6.58
N VAL A 37 -4.18 -2.74 -7.08
CA VAL A 37 -5.34 -3.62 -7.12
C VAL A 37 -5.20 -4.68 -6.03
N VAL A 38 -6.07 -4.59 -5.01
CA VAL A 38 -6.13 -5.61 -3.95
C VAL A 38 -7.13 -6.68 -4.33
N VAL A 39 -6.65 -7.90 -4.52
CA VAL A 39 -7.48 -9.07 -4.79
C VAL A 39 -7.74 -9.80 -3.46
N GLY A 40 -8.94 -9.65 -2.92
CA GLY A 40 -9.37 -10.36 -1.70
C GLY A 40 -9.44 -9.48 -0.45
N ARG A 41 -9.31 -10.12 0.72
CA ARG A 41 -9.52 -9.46 2.03
C ARG A 41 -8.23 -8.85 2.58
N THR A 42 -7.08 -9.46 2.32
CA THR A 42 -5.77 -9.04 2.83
C THR A 42 -5.09 -8.06 1.88
N ILE A 43 -4.33 -7.10 2.42
CA ILE A 43 -3.61 -6.09 1.61
C ILE A 43 -2.28 -6.65 1.12
N ALA A 44 -1.60 -7.41 1.98
CA ALA A 44 -0.41 -8.16 1.64
C ALA A 44 -0.67 -9.65 1.89
N CYS A 45 -0.02 -10.50 1.11
CA CYS A 45 -0.07 -11.96 1.25
C CYS A 45 1.30 -12.56 1.60
N THR A 46 2.31 -11.70 1.80
CA THR A 46 3.65 -12.13 2.18
C THR A 46 3.77 -12.08 3.69
N PHE A 47 4.54 -13.00 4.27
CA PHE A 47 4.79 -13.03 5.71
C PHE A 47 5.21 -11.66 6.26
N TRP A 48 6.18 -11.00 5.61
CA TRP A 48 6.65 -9.68 6.00
C TRP A 48 5.59 -8.59 5.84
N GLY A 49 4.77 -8.66 4.80
CA GLY A 49 3.70 -7.69 4.59
C GLY A 49 2.57 -7.82 5.61
N GLU A 50 2.17 -9.05 5.93
CA GLU A 50 1.17 -9.34 6.96
C GLU A 50 1.68 -8.92 8.34
N SER A 51 2.88 -9.33 8.73
CA SER A 51 3.49 -8.96 10.03
C SER A 51 3.67 -7.44 10.16
N TRP A 52 4.01 -6.75 9.07
CA TRP A 52 4.10 -5.29 9.07
C TRP A 52 2.74 -4.62 9.25
N CYS A 53 1.70 -5.12 8.57
CA CYS A 53 0.34 -4.64 8.76
C CYS A 53 -0.13 -4.85 10.21
N ASP A 54 0.10 -6.03 10.78
CA ASP A 54 -0.29 -6.36 12.15
C ASP A 54 0.45 -5.48 13.17
N ASN A 55 1.76 -5.28 12.96
CA ASN A 55 2.57 -4.37 13.79
C ASN A 55 2.03 -2.93 13.74
N LEU A 56 1.70 -2.42 12.56
CA LEU A 56 1.12 -1.08 12.42
C LEU A 56 -0.24 -0.96 13.12
N GLU A 57 -1.08 -2.01 13.09
CA GLU A 57 -2.38 -2.02 13.76
C GLU A 57 -2.26 -2.10 15.29
N ALA A 58 -1.16 -2.64 15.82
CA ALA A 58 -0.90 -2.68 17.25
C ALA A 58 -0.64 -1.30 17.87
N TYR A 59 -0.19 -0.32 17.07
CA TYR A 59 -0.01 1.06 17.54
C TYR A 59 -1.35 1.82 17.50
N SER A 60 -1.95 2.02 18.68
CA SER A 60 -3.30 2.58 18.88
C SER A 60 -3.51 3.98 18.29
N ASP A 61 -2.45 4.77 18.15
CA ASP A 61 -2.53 6.19 17.76
C ASP A 61 -3.03 6.40 16.32
N TYR A 62 -3.10 5.32 15.53
CA TYR A 62 -3.55 5.36 14.14
C TYR A 62 -4.94 4.75 13.90
N ALA A 63 -5.72 4.47 14.95
CA ALA A 63 -7.04 3.85 14.85
C ALA A 63 -8.01 4.59 13.89
N ASN A 64 -7.88 5.91 13.74
CA ASN A 64 -8.70 6.70 12.80
C ASN A 64 -8.08 6.88 11.40
N ARG A 65 -6.81 6.50 11.23
CA ARG A 65 -6.02 6.70 10.00
C ARG A 65 -5.87 5.40 9.21
N LEU A 66 -5.54 4.29 9.86
CA LEU A 66 -5.34 2.99 9.21
C LEU A 66 -6.64 2.46 8.56
N PRO A 67 -7.81 2.47 9.22
CA PRO A 67 -9.04 1.98 8.58
C PRO A 67 -9.46 2.81 7.36
N ARG A 68 -9.20 4.13 7.38
CA ARG A 68 -9.44 5.00 6.22
C ARG A 68 -8.49 4.68 5.06
N GLY A 69 -7.20 4.49 5.35
CA GLY A 69 -6.20 4.05 4.37
C GLY A 69 -6.59 2.71 3.72
N ARG A 70 -6.95 1.70 4.52
CA ARG A 70 -7.45 0.40 4.04
C ARG A 70 -8.65 0.56 3.11
N THR A 71 -9.57 1.45 3.47
CA THR A 71 -10.78 1.72 2.67
C THR A 71 -10.42 2.34 1.32
N TYR A 72 -9.48 3.28 1.26
CA TYR A 72 -9.05 3.87 -0.01
C TYR A 72 -8.37 2.87 -0.94
N VAL A 73 -7.50 2.02 -0.40
CA VAL A 73 -6.83 0.97 -1.19
C VAL A 73 -7.87 -0.03 -1.72
N ARG A 74 -8.75 -0.55 -0.85
CA ARG A 74 -9.81 -1.52 -1.26
C ARG A 74 -10.83 -0.94 -2.23
N ASN A 75 -11.10 0.36 -2.13
CA ASN A 75 -12.01 1.04 -3.02
C ASN A 75 -11.35 1.41 -4.36
N GLY A 76 -10.05 1.18 -4.56
CA GLY A 76 -9.36 1.56 -5.80
C GLY A 76 -9.16 3.07 -5.94
N SER A 77 -9.15 3.81 -4.83
CA SER A 77 -8.90 5.25 -4.81
C SER A 77 -7.42 5.61 -5.03
N VAL A 78 -6.50 4.65 -4.89
CA VAL A 78 -5.06 4.87 -5.13
C VAL A 78 -4.78 4.65 -6.62
N ILE A 79 -4.54 5.75 -7.33
CA ILE A 79 -4.34 5.76 -8.79
C ILE A 79 -2.90 5.39 -9.15
N ASP A 80 -1.94 5.80 -8.32
CA ASP A 80 -0.52 5.56 -8.56
C ASP A 80 0.19 5.34 -7.22
N LEU A 81 1.03 4.30 -7.16
CA LEU A 81 1.95 4.03 -6.06
C LEU A 81 3.32 3.66 -6.62
N GLN A 82 4.29 4.52 -6.33
CA GLN A 82 5.68 4.36 -6.73
C GLN A 82 6.57 4.24 -5.49
N VAL A 83 7.28 3.12 -5.41
CA VAL A 83 8.24 2.85 -4.33
C VAL A 83 9.63 2.96 -4.92
N GLY A 84 10.35 4.01 -4.53
CA GLY A 84 11.75 4.25 -4.90
C GLY A 84 12.69 4.07 -3.72
N THR A 85 13.99 4.22 -3.97
CA THR A 85 15.02 4.17 -2.93
C THR A 85 14.89 5.39 -2.01
N GLY A 86 14.45 5.16 -0.76
CA GLY A 86 14.31 6.22 0.24
C GLY A 86 13.13 7.17 0.02
N THR A 87 12.25 6.89 -0.94
CA THR A 87 11.05 7.73 -1.17
C THR A 87 9.90 6.89 -1.70
N VAL A 88 8.72 7.06 -1.10
CA VAL A 88 7.46 6.48 -1.55
C VAL A 88 6.54 7.60 -1.99
N ARG A 89 6.08 7.56 -3.24
CA ARG A 89 5.13 8.51 -3.80
C ARG A 89 3.81 7.82 -4.08
N ALA A 90 2.72 8.46 -3.70
CA ALA A 90 1.39 7.97 -3.98
C ALA A 90 0.48 9.09 -4.48
N LEU A 91 -0.45 8.73 -5.36
CA LEU A 91 -1.49 9.60 -5.86
C LEU A 91 -2.85 8.99 -5.55
N VAL A 92 -3.67 9.72 -4.81
CA VAL A 92 -4.94 9.22 -4.29
C VAL A 92 -6.09 10.13 -4.69
N GLN A 93 -7.16 9.53 -5.19
CA GLN A 93 -8.42 10.18 -5.50
C GLN A 93 -9.41 9.99 -4.36
N GLY A 94 -9.48 11.00 -3.51
CA GLY A 94 -10.50 11.11 -2.47
C GLY A 94 -11.56 12.14 -2.86
N SER A 95 -11.92 13.01 -1.92
CA SER A 95 -12.72 14.21 -2.17
C SER A 95 -12.11 15.16 -3.22
N SER A 96 -10.79 15.09 -3.38
CA SER A 96 -9.98 15.76 -4.37
C SER A 96 -8.78 14.85 -4.68
N LEU A 97 -8.10 15.10 -5.79
CA LEU A 97 -6.85 14.43 -6.12
C LEU A 97 -5.74 15.00 -5.24
N TYR A 98 -5.02 14.14 -4.51
CA TYR A 98 -3.91 14.57 -3.68
C TYR A 98 -2.69 13.66 -3.81
N ARG A 99 -1.51 14.27 -3.71
CA ARG A 99 -0.20 13.59 -3.77
C ARG A 99 0.35 13.42 -2.36
N ILE A 100 0.89 12.24 -2.09
CA ILE A 100 1.58 11.89 -0.84
C ILE A 100 3.02 11.56 -1.21
N GLU A 101 3.97 12.09 -0.45
CA GLU A 101 5.39 11.74 -0.55
C GLU A 101 5.90 11.43 0.85
N ILE A 102 6.48 10.25 1.01
CA ILE A 102 7.07 9.78 2.27
C ILE A 102 8.56 9.55 2.01
N GLY A 103 9.39 10.35 2.67
CA GLY A 103 10.84 10.14 2.71
C GLY A 103 11.19 9.06 3.74
N ILE A 104 11.96 8.07 3.32
CA ILE A 104 12.51 7.04 4.20
C ILE A 104 14.01 7.29 4.29
N ALA A 105 14.47 7.76 5.45
CA ALA A 105 15.88 7.98 5.68
C ALA A 105 16.64 6.65 5.63
N ALA A 106 17.80 6.64 4.98
CA ALA A 106 18.68 5.48 4.98
C ALA A 106 19.13 5.20 6.42
N LEU A 107 19.14 3.93 6.81
CA LEU A 107 19.68 3.52 8.10
C LEU A 107 21.17 3.85 8.15
N LEU A 108 21.60 4.48 9.24
CA LEU A 108 23.02 4.72 9.50
C LEU A 108 23.79 3.38 9.42
N PRO A 109 25.01 3.37 8.88
CA PRO A 109 25.77 2.14 8.63
C PRO A 109 26.07 1.32 9.89
N GLU A 110 26.03 1.94 11.07
CA GLU A 110 26.18 1.27 12.37
C GLU A 110 24.90 0.50 12.75
N ILE A 111 23.74 1.15 12.65
CA ILE A 111 22.43 0.52 12.92
C ILE A 111 22.15 -0.59 11.90
N ARG A 112 22.53 -0.38 10.64
CA ARG A 112 22.39 -1.38 9.57
C ARG A 112 23.15 -2.68 9.90
N ARG A 113 24.37 -2.60 10.44
CA ARG A 113 25.19 -3.78 10.81
C ARG A 113 24.60 -4.56 11.99
N VAL A 114 24.08 -3.85 13.00
CA VAL A 114 23.43 -4.49 14.16
C VAL A 114 22.11 -5.14 13.77
N GLY A 115 21.31 -4.52 12.91
CA GLY A 115 20.05 -5.09 12.41
C GLY A 115 20.27 -6.37 11.59
N LEU A 116 21.26 -6.38 10.69
CA LEU A 116 21.57 -7.52 9.82
C LEU A 116 22.21 -8.71 10.56
N SER A 117 22.92 -8.48 11.66
CA SER A 117 23.46 -9.55 12.50
C SER A 117 22.36 -10.22 13.32
N ARG A 118 21.43 -9.45 13.92
CA ARG A 118 20.27 -10.01 14.64
C ARG A 118 19.25 -10.69 13.74
N ALA A 119 18.95 -10.13 12.56
CA ALA A 119 17.97 -10.71 11.63
C ALA A 119 18.42 -12.05 11.04
N ARG A 120 19.73 -12.27 10.86
CA ARG A 120 20.29 -13.57 10.43
C ARG A 120 20.15 -14.65 11.50
N SER A 121 20.28 -14.28 12.78
CA SER A 121 20.13 -15.22 13.88
C SER A 121 18.68 -15.68 14.10
N SER A 122 17.69 -14.90 13.64
CA SER A 122 16.26 -15.27 13.71
C SER A 122 15.71 -15.92 12.45
N ALA A 123 16.51 -16.00 11.37
CA ALA A 123 16.12 -16.63 10.11
C ALA A 123 16.39 -18.16 10.13
N SER A 124 15.97 -18.86 11.19
CA SER A 124 15.75 -20.31 11.11
C SER A 124 14.38 -20.53 10.46
N THR A 125 14.42 -20.80 9.15
CA THR A 125 13.39 -21.43 8.31
C THR A 125 11.92 -21.28 8.75
N PRO A 126 11.09 -20.45 8.09
CA PRO A 126 9.64 -20.64 8.17
C PRO A 126 9.32 -21.94 7.43
N SER A 127 9.17 -23.00 8.22
CA SER A 127 8.73 -24.30 7.75
C SER A 127 7.25 -24.19 7.40
N GLY A 128 6.96 -24.24 6.10
CA GLY A 128 5.64 -24.55 5.58
C GLY A 128 4.61 -23.42 5.61
N CYS A 129 4.20 -23.00 4.41
CA CYS A 129 2.92 -22.33 4.20
C CYS A 129 1.76 -23.26 4.65
N VAL A 130 1.40 -23.26 5.92
CA VAL A 130 0.16 -23.87 6.40
C VAL A 130 -0.98 -22.90 6.08
N GLY A 131 -1.56 -23.00 4.88
CA GLY A 131 -2.78 -22.26 4.57
C GLY A 131 -3.11 -21.96 3.12
N CYS A 132 -2.27 -22.35 2.14
CA CYS A 132 -2.60 -22.14 0.73
C CYS A 132 -3.60 -23.20 0.20
N ARG A 133 -4.85 -23.14 0.65
CA ARG A 133 -5.98 -23.87 0.03
C ARG A 133 -6.79 -22.94 -0.88
N LYS A 134 -6.21 -22.61 -2.04
CA LYS A 134 -6.94 -22.59 -3.32
C LYS A 134 -5.94 -22.41 -4.47
N ALA A 135 -5.89 -23.44 -5.30
CA ALA A 135 -5.08 -23.52 -6.50
C ALA A 135 -5.51 -22.49 -7.55
N GLY A 136 -4.53 -21.93 -8.27
CA GLY A 136 -4.72 -21.20 -9.51
C GLY A 136 -4.31 -19.74 -9.42
N SER A 137 -3.21 -19.40 -10.09
CA SER A 137 -2.70 -18.04 -10.35
C SER A 137 -1.80 -17.41 -9.28
N CYS A 138 -0.68 -18.06 -8.96
CA CYS A 138 0.52 -17.34 -8.51
C CYS A 138 1.45 -17.18 -9.72
N ALA A 139 1.17 -16.18 -10.56
CA ALA A 139 2.01 -15.86 -11.71
C ALA A 139 3.26 -15.13 -11.26
N ARG A 140 4.40 -15.84 -11.37
CA ARG A 140 5.78 -15.37 -11.56
C ARG A 140 6.25 -14.19 -10.69
N SER A 141 6.99 -14.56 -9.66
CA SER A 141 8.03 -13.76 -9.03
C SER A 141 9.05 -13.23 -10.06
N THR A 142 9.02 -11.94 -10.36
CA THR A 142 10.18 -11.25 -10.91
C THR A 142 11.21 -11.13 -9.79
N GLN A 143 12.24 -11.98 -9.84
CA GLN A 143 13.41 -11.88 -9.00
C GLN A 143 14.10 -10.53 -9.28
N TYR A 144 14.05 -9.60 -8.33
CA TYR A 144 14.99 -8.49 -8.33
C TYR A 144 16.29 -8.99 -7.68
N SER A 145 17.28 -9.27 -8.53
CA SER A 145 18.67 -9.48 -8.11
C SER A 145 19.24 -8.15 -7.63
N TRP A 146 19.65 -8.08 -6.37
CA TRP A 146 20.43 -6.97 -5.85
C TRP A 146 21.91 -7.27 -6.16
N SER A 147 22.53 -6.44 -7.01
CA SER A 147 23.99 -6.35 -7.16
C SER A 147 24.49 -5.12 -6.42
#